data_AF-R7WSZ3-F1
#
_entry.id   AF-R7WSZ3-F1
#
_cell.length_a   1.000
_cell.length_b   1.000
_cell.length_c   1.000
_cell.angle_alpha   90.00
_cell.angle_beta   90.00
_cell.angle_gamma   90.00
#
_symmetry.space_group_name_H-M   'P 1'
#
loop_
_entity.id
_entity.type
_entity.pdbx_description
1 polymer ?
#
loop_
_entity_poly.entity_id
_entity_poly.type
_entity_poly.pdbx_seq_one_letter_code
_entity_poly.pdbx_strand_id
1 'polypeptide(L)'
;MSRKTRAIALLSASMMLSAACSTEAETPGADSSAERPLPTEADGAESPQRSEIAFDPCSDIPSTLLGELGYDPGTQDTSKFDPGNYEFRSCMWLSISRQYSLGVMAGNVTFAEEQAKNAAYSTAVDVAGREAIIGNEPAENDTCFVSMRTDFGIVIVTRIDFDLPMEGATPEQRCDGIMAEAEAIEALL
;
A
#
# COMPACT_ATOMS: atom_id res chain seq x y z
N MET A 1 29.65 -14.36 52.99
CA MET A 1 28.92 -13.53 53.99
C MET A 1 28.07 -12.47 53.28
N SER A 2 27.24 -11.72 54.02
CA SER A 2 26.47 -10.48 53.70
C SER A 2 26.19 -10.14 52.22
N ARG A 3 24.95 -10.12 51.70
CA ARG A 3 23.73 -9.37 52.09
C ARG A 3 23.83 -7.84 52.08
N LYS A 4 23.04 -7.20 51.20
CA LYS A 4 22.23 -5.96 51.36
C LYS A 4 21.40 -5.75 50.07
N THR A 5 20.33 -4.95 50.01
CA THR A 5 19.00 -5.11 50.66
C THR A 5 17.93 -4.63 49.66
N ARG A 6 16.69 -5.13 49.73
CA ARG A 6 15.56 -4.74 48.86
C ARG A 6 15.01 -3.35 49.18
N ALA A 7 14.35 -2.72 48.19
CA ALA A 7 13.22 -1.82 48.41
C ALA A 7 12.08 -2.21 47.44
N ILE A 8 10.84 -2.21 47.94
CA ILE A 8 9.60 -2.43 47.17
C ILE A 8 8.62 -1.35 47.65
N ALA A 9 7.91 -0.71 46.73
CA ALA A 9 6.83 0.22 47.04
C ALA A 9 5.51 -0.32 46.48
N LEU A 10 4.55 -0.58 47.38
CA LEU A 10 3.17 -0.95 47.08
C LEU A 10 2.28 -0.03 47.91
N LEU A 11 1.37 0.71 47.26
CA LEU A 11 0.33 1.47 47.95
C LEU A 11 -1.02 1.38 47.22
N SER A 12 -1.91 0.63 47.86
CA SER A 12 -3.37 0.51 47.66
C SER A 12 -4.10 1.80 48.10
N ALA A 13 -5.41 2.04 47.89
CA ALA A 13 -6.42 1.61 46.92
C ALA A 13 -7.77 2.32 47.25
N SER A 14 -8.84 1.97 46.52
CA SER A 14 -10.27 2.04 46.92
C SER A 14 -11.10 3.32 46.69
N MET A 15 -12.32 3.08 46.23
CA MET A 15 -13.45 3.99 46.00
C MET A 15 -14.08 4.51 47.31
N MET A 16 -14.98 5.51 47.19
CA MET A 16 -16.33 5.53 47.83
C MET A 16 -17.29 6.46 47.07
N LEU A 17 -18.60 6.32 47.33
CA LEU A 17 -19.72 7.04 46.67
C LEU A 17 -20.21 8.24 47.50
N SER A 18 -20.95 9.16 46.85
CA SER A 18 -21.80 10.19 47.47
C SER A 18 -23.12 10.35 46.68
N ALA A 19 -24.23 10.70 47.34
CA ALA A 19 -25.57 10.82 46.74
C ALA A 19 -26.49 11.82 47.51
N ALA A 20 -27.70 12.09 46.98
CA ALA A 20 -28.73 13.08 47.39
C ALA A 20 -28.37 14.55 47.04
N CYS A 21 -29.21 15.37 46.37
CA CYS A 21 -30.61 15.82 46.60
C CYS A 21 -30.73 16.88 47.73
N SER A 22 -31.59 17.92 47.69
CA SER A 22 -32.68 18.35 46.78
C SER A 22 -32.77 19.93 46.80
N THR A 23 -33.76 20.73 46.34
CA THR A 23 -35.15 20.56 45.84
C THR A 23 -35.65 21.85 45.10
N GLU A 24 -36.92 21.89 44.66
CA GLU A 24 -37.75 23.10 44.30
C GLU A 24 -37.47 23.85 42.95
N ALA A 25 -38.46 24.28 42.15
CA ALA A 25 -39.91 23.96 42.07
C ALA A 25 -40.58 24.51 40.75
N GLU A 26 -41.87 24.21 40.59
CA GLU A 26 -42.88 24.76 39.63
C GLU A 26 -43.17 24.03 38.30
N THR A 27 -44.40 24.25 37.81
CA THR A 27 -45.26 23.34 37.01
C THR A 27 -46.38 24.18 36.35
N PRO A 28 -47.11 23.76 35.28
CA PRO A 28 -46.80 22.86 34.16
C PRO A 28 -46.76 23.60 32.80
N GLY A 29 -46.32 22.91 31.74
CA GLY A 29 -46.53 23.33 30.35
C GLY A 29 -46.53 22.12 29.42
N ALA A 30 -47.49 22.03 28.51
CA ALA A 30 -47.58 20.98 27.52
C ALA A 30 -47.10 21.46 26.14
N ASP A 31 -47.07 20.50 25.21
CA ASP A 31 -46.92 20.65 23.75
C ASP A 31 -45.51 20.77 23.14
N SER A 32 -45.44 20.37 21.86
CA SER A 32 -44.25 20.32 21.00
C SER A 32 -43.06 19.50 21.51
N SER A 33 -43.15 18.17 21.39
CA SER A 33 -41.98 17.29 21.29
C SER A 33 -41.24 17.53 19.96
N ALA A 34 -40.49 18.62 19.89
CA ALA A 34 -39.61 18.93 18.77
C ALA A 34 -38.38 18.02 18.83
N GLU A 35 -38.55 16.77 18.38
CA GLU A 35 -37.47 15.80 18.23
C GLU A 35 -36.42 16.35 17.26
N ARG A 36 -35.33 16.89 17.82
CA ARG A 36 -34.18 17.35 17.06
C ARG A 36 -33.58 16.10 16.39
N PRO A 37 -33.52 16.02 15.06
CA PRO A 37 -32.81 14.94 14.41
C PRO A 37 -31.38 14.90 14.95
N LEU A 38 -30.92 13.72 15.36
CA LEU A 38 -29.48 13.49 15.46
C LEU A 38 -28.88 13.79 14.09
N PRO A 39 -27.63 14.29 14.00
CA PRO A 39 -26.96 14.37 12.71
C PRO A 39 -26.86 12.96 12.15
N THR A 40 -27.68 12.65 11.15
CA THR A 40 -27.54 11.44 10.34
C THR A 40 -26.12 11.46 9.80
N GLU A 41 -25.30 10.48 10.19
CA GLU A 41 -24.02 10.23 9.54
C GLU A 41 -24.27 10.12 8.04
N ALA A 42 -23.50 10.85 7.23
CA ALA A 42 -23.76 10.95 5.80
C ALA A 42 -23.44 9.60 5.13
N ASP A 43 -24.43 8.72 5.09
CA ASP A 43 -24.38 7.40 4.46
C ASP A 43 -23.86 7.53 3.03
N GLY A 44 -22.71 6.90 2.77
CA GLY A 44 -22.09 6.90 1.45
C GLY A 44 -21.70 8.29 0.93
N ALA A 45 -20.53 8.79 1.34
CA ALA A 45 -19.70 9.45 0.34
C ALA A 45 -19.32 8.38 -0.70
N GLU A 46 -20.04 8.34 -1.82
CA GLU A 46 -19.74 7.41 -2.93
C GLU A 46 -18.28 7.57 -3.33
N SER A 47 -17.47 6.54 -3.07
CA SER A 47 -16.11 6.45 -3.58
C SER A 47 -16.16 6.67 -5.10
N PRO A 48 -15.33 7.56 -5.67
CA PRO A 48 -15.39 7.88 -7.09
C PRO A 48 -15.29 6.59 -7.90
N GLN A 49 -16.25 6.39 -8.81
CA GLN A 49 -16.45 5.12 -9.50
C GLN A 49 -15.24 4.81 -10.39
N ARG A 50 -14.32 3.99 -9.87
CA ARG A 50 -13.03 3.66 -10.51
C ARG A 50 -13.23 2.68 -11.66
N SER A 51 -12.33 2.72 -12.62
CA SER A 51 -12.32 1.82 -13.77
C SER A 51 -12.13 0.36 -13.33
N GLU A 52 -12.70 -0.56 -14.11
CA GLU A 52 -12.38 -1.98 -14.06
C GLU A 52 -10.93 -2.20 -14.54
N ILE A 53 -10.21 -3.12 -13.91
CA ILE A 53 -8.80 -3.39 -14.24
C ILE A 53 -8.74 -4.37 -15.41
N ALA A 54 -8.29 -3.88 -16.57
CA ALA A 54 -8.29 -4.64 -17.82
C ALA A 54 -7.08 -5.58 -18.03
N PHE A 55 -6.16 -5.65 -17.07
CA PHE A 55 -4.93 -6.44 -17.12
C PHE A 55 -4.76 -7.23 -15.82
N ASP A 56 -4.70 -8.56 -15.91
CA ASP A 56 -4.33 -9.43 -14.80
C ASP A 56 -2.92 -10.01 -15.06
N PRO A 57 -1.88 -9.51 -14.37
CA PRO A 57 -0.50 -9.94 -14.60
C PRO A 57 -0.30 -11.45 -14.48
N CYS A 58 -1.17 -12.16 -13.74
CA CYS A 58 -1.10 -13.59 -13.53
C CYS A 58 -1.55 -14.44 -14.72
N SER A 59 -2.31 -13.88 -15.67
CA SER A 59 -2.74 -14.57 -16.90
C SER A 59 -2.16 -13.95 -18.17
N ASP A 60 -1.94 -12.64 -18.16
CA ASP A 60 -1.75 -11.87 -19.39
C ASP A 60 -0.27 -11.71 -19.76
N ILE A 61 0.64 -11.93 -18.80
CA ILE A 61 2.09 -12.02 -19.02
C ILE A 61 2.43 -13.48 -19.44
N PRO A 62 2.87 -13.73 -20.68
CA PRO A 62 3.11 -15.09 -21.14
C PRO A 62 4.40 -15.67 -20.53
N SER A 63 4.37 -16.95 -20.21
CA SER A 63 5.51 -17.68 -19.62
C SER A 63 6.77 -17.69 -20.49
N THR A 64 6.65 -17.45 -21.79
CA THR A 64 7.79 -17.24 -22.70
C THR A 64 8.50 -15.92 -22.43
N LEU A 65 7.76 -14.82 -22.22
CA LEU A 65 8.33 -13.49 -21.94
C LEU A 65 9.04 -13.49 -20.58
N LEU A 66 8.43 -14.12 -19.57
CA LEU A 66 9.10 -14.35 -18.27
C LEU A 66 10.43 -15.10 -18.45
N GLY A 67 10.45 -16.16 -19.27
CA GLY A 67 11.66 -16.91 -19.57
C GLY A 67 12.72 -16.11 -20.34
N GLU A 68 12.30 -15.24 -21.26
CA GLU A 68 13.16 -14.31 -22.02
C GLU A 68 13.76 -13.22 -21.12
N LEU A 69 13.01 -12.75 -20.12
CA LEU A 69 13.46 -11.85 -19.05
C LEU A 69 14.29 -12.56 -17.95
N GLY A 70 14.42 -13.89 -18.00
CA GLY A 70 15.22 -14.66 -17.03
C GLY A 70 14.48 -15.07 -15.74
N TYR A 71 13.15 -15.02 -15.73
CA TYR A 71 12.28 -15.44 -14.63
C TYR A 71 11.75 -16.86 -14.79
N ASP A 72 11.41 -17.51 -13.67
CA ASP A 72 10.85 -18.86 -13.63
C ASP A 72 9.31 -18.80 -13.48
N PRO A 73 8.52 -19.10 -14.54
CA PRO A 73 7.06 -19.10 -14.46
C PRO A 73 6.50 -20.05 -13.41
N GLY A 74 7.24 -21.11 -13.04
CA GLY A 74 6.85 -22.06 -11.98
C GLY A 74 6.91 -21.49 -10.55
N THR A 75 7.23 -20.20 -10.40
CA THR A 75 7.36 -19.51 -9.10
C THR A 75 6.30 -18.45 -8.85
N GLN A 76 5.28 -18.40 -9.71
CA GLN A 76 4.16 -17.47 -9.65
C GLN A 76 3.50 -17.42 -8.27
N ASP A 77 3.58 -16.28 -7.61
CA ASP A 77 3.02 -16.02 -6.28
C ASP A 77 2.03 -14.84 -6.32
N THR A 78 0.87 -15.03 -5.70
CA THR A 78 -0.20 -14.04 -5.52
C THR A 78 -0.43 -13.67 -4.05
N SER A 79 0.27 -14.31 -3.10
CA SER A 79 0.02 -14.22 -1.67
C SER A 79 0.48 -12.91 -1.01
N LYS A 80 1.01 -11.96 -1.80
CA LYS A 80 1.76 -10.80 -1.32
C LYS A 80 0.94 -9.52 -1.15
N PHE A 81 -0.32 -9.48 -1.58
CA PHE A 81 -1.07 -8.23 -1.67
C PHE A 81 -2.47 -8.31 -1.04
N ASP A 82 -2.73 -7.40 -0.09
CA ASP A 82 -4.07 -7.09 0.45
C ASP A 82 -4.41 -5.63 0.07
N PRO A 83 -5.36 -5.40 -0.85
CA PRO A 83 -5.70 -4.06 -1.33
C PRO A 83 -6.37 -3.11 -0.32
N GLY A 84 -6.93 -3.62 0.78
CA GLY A 84 -7.87 -2.88 1.59
C GLY A 84 -9.10 -2.41 0.79
N ASN A 85 -9.19 -1.11 0.51
CA ASN A 85 -10.34 -0.47 -0.17
C ASN A 85 -10.15 -0.25 -1.69
N TYR A 86 -8.99 -0.59 -2.24
CA TYR A 86 -8.72 -0.49 -3.68
C TYR A 86 -8.95 -1.84 -4.37
N GLU A 87 -8.94 -1.87 -5.71
CA GLU A 87 -8.70 -3.12 -6.42
C GLU A 87 -7.29 -3.08 -7.02
N PHE A 88 -6.59 -4.21 -6.92
CA PHE A 88 -5.32 -4.46 -7.59
C PHE A 88 -5.26 -5.93 -8.05
N ARG A 89 -4.60 -6.18 -9.19
CA ARG A 89 -4.23 -7.51 -9.67
C ARG A 89 -2.71 -7.62 -9.68
N SER A 90 -2.14 -8.55 -8.93
CA SER A 90 -0.69 -8.65 -8.74
C SER A 90 -0.19 -10.08 -8.83
N CYS A 91 0.91 -10.29 -9.57
CA CYS A 91 1.71 -11.50 -9.53
C CYS A 91 3.19 -11.18 -9.30
N MET A 92 3.91 -12.15 -8.72
CA MET A 92 5.35 -12.11 -8.53
C MET A 92 6.01 -13.39 -9.03
N TRP A 93 7.20 -13.28 -9.61
CA TRP A 93 8.05 -14.40 -10.01
C TRP A 93 9.48 -14.21 -9.51
N LEU A 94 10.15 -15.32 -9.19
CA LEU A 94 11.58 -15.34 -8.91
C LEU A 94 12.37 -15.51 -10.22
N SER A 95 13.50 -14.82 -10.30
CA SER A 95 14.52 -15.07 -11.31
C SER A 95 15.00 -16.53 -11.28
N ILE A 96 15.44 -17.05 -12.43
CA ILE A 96 15.99 -18.41 -12.54
C ILE A 96 17.19 -18.60 -11.59
N SER A 97 18.02 -17.55 -11.42
CA SER A 97 19.16 -17.54 -10.49
C SER A 97 18.79 -17.35 -9.02
N ARG A 98 17.53 -16.97 -8.70
CA ARG A 98 17.02 -16.64 -7.35
C ARG A 98 17.62 -15.39 -6.71
N GLN A 99 18.29 -14.55 -7.49
CA GLN A 99 18.89 -13.29 -7.02
C GLN A 99 17.85 -12.15 -7.03
N TYR A 100 16.95 -12.14 -8.02
CA TYR A 100 15.89 -11.15 -8.18
C TYR A 100 14.49 -11.73 -8.02
N SER A 101 13.52 -10.88 -7.68
CA SER A 101 12.10 -11.08 -8.00
C SER A 101 11.53 -9.93 -8.84
N LEU A 102 10.67 -10.29 -9.79
CA LEU A 102 9.82 -9.38 -10.55
C LEU A 102 8.42 -9.45 -9.96
N GLY A 103 7.91 -8.32 -9.45
CA GLY A 103 6.49 -8.11 -9.18
C GLY A 103 5.86 -7.28 -10.29
N VAL A 104 4.65 -7.62 -10.71
CA VAL A 104 3.83 -6.76 -11.59
C VAL A 104 2.43 -6.63 -10.99
N MET A 105 1.93 -5.39 -10.92
CA MET A 105 0.71 -5.01 -10.23
C MET A 105 -0.09 -3.98 -11.02
N ALA A 106 -1.27 -4.36 -11.50
CA ALA A 106 -2.25 -3.44 -12.09
C ALA A 106 -3.22 -2.92 -11.02
N GLY A 107 -3.62 -1.65 -11.11
CA GLY A 107 -4.52 -1.03 -10.14
C GLY A 107 -5.30 0.15 -10.71
N ASN A 108 -6.47 0.44 -10.13
CA ASN A 108 -7.33 1.57 -10.56
C ASN A 108 -7.11 2.88 -9.75
N VAL A 109 -5.95 2.97 -9.07
CA VAL A 109 -5.40 4.25 -8.59
C VAL A 109 -5.02 5.10 -9.80
N THR A 110 -5.36 6.39 -9.78
CA THR A 110 -5.01 7.29 -10.88
C THR A 110 -3.51 7.61 -10.87
N PHE A 111 -2.92 7.80 -12.05
CA PHE A 111 -1.51 8.18 -12.17
C PHE A 111 -1.15 9.52 -11.47
N ALA A 112 -2.14 10.36 -11.16
CA ALA A 112 -1.96 11.57 -10.35
C ALA A 112 -1.90 11.28 -8.84
N GLU A 113 -2.72 10.36 -8.33
CA GLU A 113 -2.65 9.86 -6.95
C GLU A 113 -1.30 9.14 -6.70
N GLU A 114 -0.87 8.31 -7.65
CA GLU A 114 0.39 7.57 -7.55
C GLU A 114 1.63 8.49 -7.65
N GLN A 115 1.62 9.50 -8.53
CA GLN A 115 2.66 10.54 -8.51
C GLN A 115 2.70 11.28 -7.16
N ALA A 116 1.53 11.68 -6.61
CA ALA A 116 1.47 12.42 -5.36
C ALA A 116 1.95 11.59 -4.15
N LYS A 117 1.68 10.29 -4.14
CA LYS A 117 2.17 9.32 -3.14
C LYS A 117 3.70 9.21 -3.16
N ASN A 118 4.30 9.00 -4.32
CA ASN A 118 5.74 8.70 -4.45
C ASN A 118 6.64 9.94 -4.63
N ALA A 119 6.06 11.17 -4.67
CA ALA A 119 6.74 12.42 -5.01
C ALA A 119 8.02 12.75 -4.20
N ALA A 120 8.25 12.09 -3.06
CA ALA A 120 9.45 12.26 -2.25
C ALA A 120 10.67 11.46 -2.77
N TYR A 121 10.47 10.40 -3.56
CA TYR A 121 11.51 9.45 -3.97
C TYR A 121 11.37 8.89 -5.40
N SER A 122 10.43 9.41 -6.20
CA SER A 122 10.29 9.06 -7.61
C SER A 122 10.56 10.23 -8.56
N THR A 123 11.00 9.94 -9.78
CA THR A 123 11.18 10.89 -10.88
C THR A 123 10.37 10.46 -12.11
N ALA A 124 9.94 11.42 -12.92
CA ALA A 124 9.19 11.14 -14.15
C ALA A 124 10.11 10.56 -15.25
N VAL A 125 9.62 9.52 -15.93
CA VAL A 125 10.28 8.84 -17.05
C VAL A 125 9.26 8.53 -18.15
N ASP A 126 9.78 8.09 -19.30
CA ASP A 126 8.99 7.58 -20.41
C ASP A 126 9.33 6.09 -20.59
N VAL A 127 8.30 5.25 -20.79
CA VAL A 127 8.46 3.84 -21.14
C VAL A 127 7.78 3.63 -22.49
N ALA A 128 8.56 3.52 -23.57
CA ALA A 128 8.07 3.33 -24.94
C ALA A 128 7.01 4.36 -25.44
N GLY A 129 6.99 5.58 -24.89
CA GLY A 129 5.99 6.62 -25.16
C GLY A 129 4.90 6.74 -24.08
N ARG A 130 4.94 5.91 -23.04
CA ARG A 130 4.00 5.90 -21.91
C ARG A 130 4.53 6.72 -20.75
N GLU A 131 3.69 7.62 -20.27
CA GLU A 131 3.95 8.46 -19.08
C GLU A 131 4.12 7.57 -17.84
N ALA A 132 5.26 7.71 -17.15
CA ALA A 132 5.62 6.85 -16.03
C ALA A 132 6.45 7.58 -14.95
N ILE A 133 6.60 6.95 -13.80
CA ILE A 133 7.58 7.33 -12.77
C ILE A 133 8.49 6.14 -12.44
N ILE A 134 9.76 6.40 -12.13
CA ILE A 134 10.70 5.44 -11.54
C ILE A 134 11.07 5.89 -10.14
N GLY A 135 11.27 4.97 -9.19
CA GLY A 135 11.73 5.33 -7.85
C GLY A 135 12.06 4.15 -6.96
N ASN A 136 12.55 4.46 -5.76
CA ASN A 136 12.86 3.49 -4.72
C ASN A 136 12.53 4.10 -3.34
N GLU A 137 11.63 3.47 -2.59
CA GLU A 137 11.26 3.89 -1.23
C GLU A 137 12.52 3.87 -0.33
N PRO A 138 12.92 4.97 0.35
CA PRO A 138 14.17 5.00 1.13
C PRO A 138 14.24 4.02 2.32
N ALA A 139 13.09 3.43 2.71
CA ALA A 139 13.02 2.36 3.70
C ALA A 139 13.32 0.96 3.11
N GLU A 140 13.26 0.79 1.78
CA GLU A 140 13.53 -0.44 1.06
C GLU A 140 14.86 -0.31 0.29
N ASN A 141 15.83 -1.17 0.61
CA ASN A 141 17.21 -1.02 0.12
C ASN A 141 17.57 -1.98 -1.03
N ASP A 142 16.65 -2.90 -1.30
CA ASP A 142 16.65 -3.94 -2.32
C ASP A 142 15.60 -3.69 -3.43
N THR A 143 14.58 -2.86 -3.18
CA THR A 143 13.50 -2.55 -4.13
C THR A 143 13.79 -1.35 -5.05
N CYS A 144 13.39 -1.45 -6.32
CA CYS A 144 13.02 -0.34 -7.19
C CYS A 144 11.68 -0.62 -7.90
N PHE A 145 10.97 0.42 -8.32
CA PHE A 145 9.74 0.30 -9.11
C PHE A 145 9.69 1.29 -10.29
N VAL A 146 8.97 0.89 -11.33
CA VAL A 146 8.47 1.75 -12.41
C VAL A 146 6.94 1.67 -12.39
N SER A 147 6.26 2.81 -12.24
CA SER A 147 4.80 2.89 -12.33
C SER A 147 4.39 3.59 -13.61
N MET A 148 3.69 2.88 -14.48
CA MET A 148 3.23 3.35 -15.80
C MET A 148 1.75 3.73 -15.77
N ARG A 149 1.37 4.76 -16.51
CA ARG A 149 -0.02 5.19 -16.68
C ARG A 149 -0.80 4.28 -17.64
N THR A 150 -2.02 3.88 -17.25
CA THR A 150 -2.99 3.22 -18.14
C THR A 150 -4.30 4.04 -18.22
N ASP A 151 -5.29 3.53 -18.95
CA ASP A 151 -6.65 4.07 -19.00
C ASP A 151 -7.49 3.63 -17.78
N PHE A 152 -7.25 2.43 -17.24
CA PHE A 152 -7.85 1.96 -16.00
C PHE A 152 -7.21 2.55 -14.74
N GLY A 153 -5.93 2.96 -14.79
CA GLY A 153 -5.22 3.58 -13.68
C GLY A 153 -3.71 3.54 -13.85
N ILE A 154 -3.08 2.52 -13.25
CA ILE A 154 -1.63 2.29 -13.28
C ILE A 154 -1.27 0.80 -13.43
N VAL A 155 -0.07 0.55 -13.98
CA VAL A 155 0.65 -0.72 -13.86
C VAL A 155 2.02 -0.46 -13.26
N ILE A 156 2.28 -1.06 -12.11
CA ILE A 156 3.55 -1.01 -11.39
C ILE A 156 4.35 -2.27 -11.72
N VAL A 157 5.59 -2.09 -12.17
CA VAL A 157 6.61 -3.10 -12.30
C VAL A 157 7.62 -2.89 -11.17
N THR A 158 7.87 -3.90 -10.36
CA THR A 158 8.76 -3.85 -9.20
C THR A 158 9.87 -4.88 -9.36
N ARG A 159 11.12 -4.44 -9.21
CA ARG A 159 12.29 -5.32 -9.09
C ARG A 159 12.77 -5.30 -7.66
N ILE A 160 13.06 -6.47 -7.10
CA ILE A 160 13.81 -6.62 -5.85
C ILE A 160 15.08 -7.41 -6.16
N ASP A 161 16.24 -6.94 -5.71
CA ASP A 161 17.52 -7.65 -5.79
C ASP A 161 18.00 -8.07 -4.39
N PHE A 162 17.95 -9.36 -4.12
CA PHE A 162 18.31 -9.97 -2.84
C PHE A 162 19.81 -10.04 -2.57
N ASP A 163 20.67 -9.77 -3.58
CA ASP A 163 22.12 -9.66 -3.42
C ASP A 163 22.59 -8.22 -3.11
N LEU A 164 21.70 -7.21 -3.18
CA LEU A 164 22.06 -5.83 -2.83
C LEU A 164 22.34 -5.66 -1.32
N PRO A 165 23.38 -4.89 -0.95
CA PRO A 165 23.66 -4.61 0.45
C PRO A 165 22.65 -3.62 1.03
N MET A 166 22.05 -3.99 2.16
CA MET A 166 21.09 -3.18 2.95
C MET A 166 21.58 -1.75 3.27
N GLU A 167 22.89 -1.51 3.25
CA GLU A 167 23.49 -0.17 3.30
C GLU A 167 24.49 -0.02 2.14
N GLY A 168 24.44 1.12 1.45
CA GLY A 168 25.46 1.52 0.46
C GLY A 168 25.11 1.28 -1.02
N ALA A 169 24.04 0.55 -1.33
CA ALA A 169 23.51 0.48 -2.70
C ALA A 169 22.97 1.86 -3.15
N THR A 170 23.46 2.37 -4.29
CA THR A 170 22.95 3.65 -4.83
C THR A 170 21.54 3.49 -5.42
N PRO A 171 20.78 4.59 -5.63
CA PRO A 171 19.48 4.53 -6.30
C PRO A 171 19.57 3.91 -7.70
N GLU A 172 20.64 4.20 -8.44
CA GLU A 172 20.88 3.64 -9.78
C GLU A 172 21.03 2.12 -9.71
N GLN A 173 21.83 1.61 -8.77
CA GLN A 173 22.03 0.16 -8.59
C GLN A 173 20.75 -0.59 -8.18
N ARG A 174 19.88 0.03 -7.38
CA ARG A 174 18.55 -0.51 -7.05
C ARG A 174 17.65 -0.65 -8.29
N CYS A 175 17.82 0.23 -9.26
CA CYS A 175 17.02 0.27 -10.49
C CYS A 175 17.73 -0.36 -11.71
N ASP A 176 18.86 -1.04 -11.54
CA ASP A 176 19.55 -1.69 -12.65
C ASP A 176 18.64 -2.76 -13.29
N GLY A 177 18.46 -2.67 -14.61
CA GLY A 177 17.63 -3.59 -15.41
C GLY A 177 16.13 -3.30 -15.44
N ILE A 178 15.55 -2.59 -14.45
CA ILE A 178 14.08 -2.47 -14.32
C ILE A 178 13.39 -1.80 -15.50
N MET A 179 14.06 -0.89 -16.21
CA MET A 179 13.50 -0.24 -17.40
C MET A 179 13.26 -1.23 -18.55
N ALA A 180 14.10 -2.25 -18.73
CA ALA A 180 13.90 -3.27 -19.75
C ALA A 180 12.75 -4.22 -19.40
N GLU A 181 12.52 -4.45 -18.09
CA GLU A 181 11.34 -5.18 -17.60
C GLU A 181 10.07 -4.32 -17.78
N ALA A 182 10.13 -3.02 -17.51
CA ALA A 182 9.03 -2.09 -17.75
C ALA A 182 8.64 -2.01 -19.23
N GLU A 183 9.61 -1.84 -20.15
CA GLU A 183 9.38 -1.85 -21.60
C GLU A 183 8.78 -3.18 -22.10
N ALA A 184 9.21 -4.31 -21.53
CA ALA A 184 8.67 -5.63 -21.87
C ALA A 184 7.23 -5.85 -21.39
N ILE A 185 6.84 -5.27 -20.25
CA ILE A 185 5.46 -5.29 -19.76
C ILE A 185 4.59 -4.25 -20.48
N GLU A 186 5.13 -3.09 -20.85
CA GLU A 186 4.43 -2.02 -21.58
C GLU A 186 3.84 -2.52 -22.90
N ALA A 187 4.57 -3.38 -23.60
CA ALA A 187 4.15 -4.02 -24.85
C ALA A 187 2.90 -4.94 -24.74
N LEU A 188 2.34 -5.09 -23.54
CA LEU A 188 1.12 -5.86 -23.26
C LEU A 188 -0.10 -4.98 -22.86
N LEU A 189 0.04 -3.63 -22.83
CA LEU A 189 -0.94 -2.69 -22.24
C LEU A 189 -1.71 -1.82 -23.26
#